data_AF-A0AAD4LQN2-F1
#
_entry.id   AF-A0AAD4LQN2-F1
#
_cell.length_a   1.000
_cell.length_b   1.000
_cell.length_c   1.000
_cell.angle_alpha   90.00
_cell.angle_beta   90.00
_cell.angle_gamma   90.00
#
_symmetry.space_group_name_H-M   'P 1'
#
loop_
_entity.id
_entity.type
_entity.pdbx_description
1 polymer ?
#
loop_
_entity_poly.entity_id
_entity_poly.type
_entity_poly.pdbx_seq_one_letter_code
_entity_poly.pdbx_strand_id
1 'polypeptide(L)'
;MAAPNPHSQLLQVFSSLNSDIYAFSSALRADLDDLSQEIASNKTLRIQLGSQQPPIWAPLHELWNNLTRLQSVGSGSDHTPSQHIYLVVSLAKFTRNLVADVPFNQKNAFIIEPHIRQLIYLYTAWTKDGDESTFTVTRILAQTLSNLVTGNQELIDQFWDVQMQTPEEKSILIRLTGLPDPRSLTSVLVLVMNCIYDSHERGYTLVTTSIGVRVCVSILDRLEGLLDCPESGDEGKVFELGYGLFSRLFQLGLFPEVYRRTSMQDEVISPSQTTLLKLVDSFLQSIPASFLDEGDHLRNLTAFLASVLLSQAENGRRAIQQVTGTPSPEPRATSDIRDSGGSVRRSSGGAVDLQLSGVCVALVLLSTSLSSILLAERENGGGVTTDPDLVIPLVCVLHKHGDIALVLETLRSFDAFLPRINFGKVKPSYPHGDGGGGAPAQSAGEAGFSYLKRDLVRLLGILCYNNKAMQDRVRLCGGIPVVLNLCVIDDRNPYLREHALFAMRNLLHNNSENKAVVDTFRADEHVEL
;
A
#
# COMPACT_ATOMS: atom_id res chain seq x y z
N MET A 1 50.61 -28.09 15.25
CA MET A 1 49.46 -28.19 16.18
C MET A 1 48.21 -28.10 15.34
N ALA A 2 47.35 -29.12 15.36
CA ALA A 2 46.06 -29.03 14.67
C ALA A 2 45.24 -27.90 15.33
N ALA A 3 44.56 -27.07 14.53
CA ALA A 3 43.63 -26.08 15.06
C ALA A 3 42.58 -26.81 15.94
N PRO A 4 42.15 -26.24 17.07
CA PRO A 4 41.15 -26.87 17.93
C PRO A 4 39.87 -27.14 17.12
N ASN A 5 39.18 -28.25 17.42
CA ASN A 5 37.91 -28.55 16.76
C ASN A 5 36.88 -27.45 17.12
N PRO A 6 36.32 -26.72 16.13
CA PRO A 6 35.36 -25.63 16.35
C PRO A 6 34.20 -26.00 17.29
N HIS A 7 33.74 -27.24 17.23
CA HIS A 7 32.67 -27.76 18.08
C HIS A 7 33.09 -27.91 19.55
N SER A 8 34.33 -28.36 19.80
CA SER A 8 34.86 -28.48 21.15
C SER A 8 35.10 -27.13 21.81
N GLN A 9 35.52 -26.12 21.01
CA GLN A 9 35.62 -24.74 21.46
C GLN A 9 34.25 -24.19 21.83
N LEU A 10 33.22 -24.36 20.99
CA LEU A 10 31.85 -23.92 21.29
C LEU A 10 31.32 -24.49 22.60
N LEU A 11 31.48 -25.80 22.82
CA LEU A 11 31.04 -26.44 24.06
C LEU A 11 31.79 -25.91 25.28
N GLN A 12 33.10 -25.71 25.16
CA GLN A 12 33.92 -25.15 26.23
C GLN A 12 33.48 -23.72 26.56
N VAL A 13 33.27 -22.91 25.52
CA VAL A 13 32.79 -21.53 25.59
C VAL A 13 31.39 -21.42 26.20
N PHE A 14 30.47 -22.33 25.86
CA PHE A 14 29.13 -22.32 26.46
C PHE A 14 29.13 -22.86 27.89
N SER A 15 29.99 -23.84 28.21
CA SER A 15 30.08 -24.43 29.55
C SER A 15 30.69 -23.50 30.61
N SER A 16 31.53 -22.55 30.20
CA SER A 16 32.18 -21.59 31.12
C SER A 16 31.25 -20.45 31.58
N LEU A 17 30.03 -20.34 31.01
CA LEU A 17 29.10 -19.23 31.25
C LEU A 17 28.20 -19.40 32.48
N ASN A 18 28.35 -20.49 33.24
CA ASN A 18 27.48 -20.82 34.37
C ASN A 18 27.70 -20.00 35.66
N SER A 19 28.65 -19.06 35.69
CA SER A 19 28.89 -18.27 36.91
C SER A 19 29.13 -16.77 36.71
N ASP A 20 29.66 -16.32 35.57
CA ASP A 20 29.92 -14.88 35.37
C ASP A 20 30.03 -14.47 33.88
N ILE A 21 28.89 -14.25 33.21
CA ILE A 21 28.84 -13.81 31.79
C ILE A 21 29.68 -12.54 31.55
N TYR A 22 29.82 -11.70 32.57
CA TYR A 22 30.59 -10.46 32.51
C TYR A 22 32.09 -10.68 32.31
N ALA A 23 32.66 -11.68 33.01
CA ALA A 23 34.10 -11.95 32.99
C ALA A 23 34.60 -12.47 31.62
N PHE A 24 33.72 -13.09 30.83
CA PHE A 24 34.09 -13.75 29.57
C PHE A 24 33.47 -13.10 28.32
N SER A 25 32.71 -12.01 28.48
CA SER A 25 31.93 -11.41 27.39
C SER A 25 32.75 -11.02 26.15
N SER A 26 33.99 -10.54 26.33
CA SER A 26 34.86 -10.14 25.21
C SER A 26 35.45 -11.31 24.44
N ALA A 27 35.94 -12.34 25.15
CA ALA A 27 36.48 -13.56 24.55
C ALA A 27 35.39 -14.36 23.83
N LEU A 28 34.25 -14.55 24.50
CA LEU A 28 33.06 -15.18 23.91
C LEU A 28 32.62 -14.45 22.64
N ARG A 29 32.63 -13.12 22.65
CA ARG A 29 32.27 -12.33 21.46
C ARG A 29 33.21 -12.61 20.28
N ALA A 30 34.52 -12.63 20.53
CA ALA A 30 35.52 -12.91 19.50
C ALA A 30 35.32 -14.32 18.91
N ASP A 31 35.16 -15.33 19.76
CA ASP A 31 34.93 -16.71 19.32
C ASP A 31 33.65 -16.85 18.49
N LEU A 32 32.55 -16.20 18.92
CA LEU A 32 31.29 -16.19 18.17
C LEU A 32 31.41 -15.47 16.83
N ASP A 33 32.13 -14.35 16.76
CA ASP A 33 32.32 -13.59 15.52
C ASP A 33 33.17 -14.37 14.51
N ASP A 34 34.28 -14.98 14.96
CA ASP A 34 35.17 -15.80 14.14
C ASP A 34 34.42 -17.02 13.56
N LEU A 35 33.73 -17.78 14.42
CA LEU A 35 32.93 -18.92 13.99
C LEU A 35 31.78 -18.52 13.09
N SER A 36 31.10 -17.40 13.40
CA SER A 36 30.04 -16.86 12.57
C SER A 36 30.54 -16.55 11.15
N GLN A 37 31.76 -16.04 11.01
CA GLN A 37 32.39 -15.78 9.72
C GLN A 37 32.72 -17.08 8.97
N GLU A 38 33.25 -18.09 9.66
CA GLU A 38 33.55 -19.39 9.05
C GLU A 38 32.30 -20.11 8.52
N ILE A 39 31.21 -20.12 9.30
CA ILE A 39 29.97 -20.79 8.89
C ILE A 39 29.17 -19.96 7.88
N ALA A 40 29.49 -18.68 7.65
CA ALA A 40 28.76 -17.80 6.74
C ALA A 40 28.78 -18.29 5.28
N SER A 41 29.83 -18.98 4.84
CA SER A 41 29.95 -19.54 3.49
C SER A 41 30.08 -21.08 3.47
N ASN A 42 30.19 -21.73 4.63
CA ASN A 42 30.44 -23.17 4.72
C ASN A 42 29.20 -23.96 5.20
N LYS A 43 28.36 -24.40 4.25
CA LYS A 43 27.16 -25.21 4.55
C LYS A 43 27.49 -26.53 5.25
N THR A 44 28.59 -27.18 4.88
CA THR A 44 29.03 -28.45 5.50
C THR A 44 29.35 -28.25 6.97
N LEU A 45 30.05 -27.18 7.32
CA LEU A 45 30.37 -26.86 8.71
C LEU A 45 29.12 -26.56 9.54
N ARG A 46 28.11 -25.87 8.98
CA ARG A 46 26.81 -25.68 9.67
C ARG A 46 26.16 -27.00 10.05
N ILE A 47 26.12 -27.94 9.10
CA ILE A 47 25.53 -29.27 9.31
C ILE A 47 26.34 -30.04 10.36
N GLN A 48 27.66 -30.00 10.28
CA GLN A 48 28.56 -30.67 11.24
C GLN A 48 28.36 -30.13 12.65
N LEU A 49 28.40 -28.81 12.83
CA LEU A 49 28.23 -28.18 14.14
C LEU A 49 26.87 -28.47 14.77
N GLY A 50 25.80 -28.54 13.97
CA GLY A 50 24.47 -28.82 14.48
C GLY A 50 24.25 -30.29 14.86
N SER A 51 24.91 -31.22 14.15
CA SER A 51 24.69 -32.67 14.29
C SER A 51 25.74 -33.41 15.13
N GLN A 52 26.86 -32.76 15.43
CA GLN A 52 27.93 -33.33 16.26
C GLN A 52 27.47 -33.56 17.72
N GLN A 53 28.14 -34.52 18.36
CA GLN A 53 27.89 -34.92 19.75
C GLN A 53 29.06 -34.47 20.64
N PRO A 54 28.80 -33.94 21.85
CA PRO A 54 27.47 -33.64 22.41
C PRO A 54 26.83 -32.40 21.75
N PRO A 55 25.49 -32.30 21.71
CA PRO A 55 24.81 -31.27 20.94
C PRO A 55 25.02 -29.86 21.52
N ILE A 56 25.20 -28.87 20.65
CA ILE A 56 25.35 -27.46 21.03
C ILE A 56 24.04 -26.76 21.43
N TRP A 57 22.88 -27.40 21.20
CA TRP A 57 21.57 -26.75 21.28
C TRP A 57 21.15 -26.34 22.69
N ALA A 58 21.33 -27.21 23.70
CA ALA A 58 20.98 -26.87 25.07
C ALA A 58 21.86 -25.73 25.65
N PRO A 59 23.19 -25.77 25.51
CA PRO A 59 24.04 -24.64 25.93
C PRO A 59 23.75 -23.35 25.16
N LEU A 60 23.46 -23.43 23.86
CA LEU A 60 23.08 -22.27 23.05
C LEU A 60 21.77 -21.64 23.55
N HIS A 61 20.75 -22.45 23.82
CA HIS A 61 19.47 -21.98 24.37
C HIS A 61 19.64 -21.35 25.75
N GLU A 62 20.48 -21.94 26.62
CA GLU A 62 20.78 -21.39 27.93
C GLU A 62 21.45 -20.01 27.84
N LEU A 63 22.38 -19.82 26.90
CA LEU A 63 23.00 -18.52 26.66
C LEU A 63 21.98 -17.45 26.23
N TRP A 64 21.06 -17.78 25.32
CA TRP A 64 19.97 -16.87 24.92
C TRP A 64 19.05 -16.50 26.08
N ASN A 65 18.67 -17.49 26.91
CA ASN A 65 17.85 -17.26 28.10
C ASN A 65 18.56 -16.34 29.10
N ASN A 66 19.85 -16.56 29.34
CA ASN A 66 20.63 -15.75 30.28
C ASN A 66 20.74 -14.28 29.81
N LEU A 67 21.07 -14.04 28.54
CA LEU A 67 21.14 -12.67 27.99
C LEU A 67 19.79 -11.95 28.05
N THR A 68 18.70 -12.66 27.78
CA THR A 68 17.34 -12.10 27.87
C THR A 68 16.98 -11.71 29.30
N ARG A 69 17.34 -12.54 30.29
CA ARG A 69 17.14 -12.24 31.72
C ARG A 69 17.97 -11.05 32.18
N LEU A 70 19.24 -10.99 31.79
CA LEU A 70 20.13 -9.87 32.15
C LEU A 70 19.58 -8.52 31.66
N GLN A 71 19.00 -8.50 30.46
CA GLN A 71 18.38 -7.27 29.93
C GLN A 71 17.06 -6.89 30.63
N SER A 72 16.36 -7.86 31.22
CA SER A 72 15.04 -7.66 31.83
C SER A 72 15.11 -7.11 33.27
N VAL A 73 16.22 -7.33 33.98
CA VAL A 73 16.35 -6.98 35.43
C VAL A 73 16.63 -5.49 35.67
N GLY A 74 16.92 -4.70 34.61
CA GLY A 74 17.25 -3.28 34.74
C GLY A 74 18.65 -3.09 35.32
N SER A 75 19.50 -2.38 34.59
CA SER A 75 20.88 -2.10 35.00
C SER A 75 20.91 -1.19 36.23
N GLY A 76 20.80 -1.77 37.42
CA GLY A 76 21.05 -1.12 38.71
C GLY A 76 22.53 -1.11 39.11
N SER A 77 23.43 -1.55 38.22
CA SER A 77 24.89 -1.55 38.43
C SER A 77 25.59 -0.82 37.29
N ASP A 78 26.75 -0.23 37.58
CA ASP A 78 27.65 0.60 36.75
C ASP A 78 28.14 -0.04 35.43
N HIS A 79 27.48 -1.07 34.90
CA HIS A 79 27.83 -1.70 33.63
C HIS A 79 27.19 -0.98 32.44
N THR A 80 28.02 -0.62 31.46
CA THR A 80 27.59 0.12 30.27
C THR A 80 26.60 -0.72 29.44
N PRO A 81 25.38 -0.21 29.15
CA PRO A 81 24.36 -0.88 28.33
C PRO A 81 24.88 -1.40 26.98
N SER A 82 25.97 -0.81 26.48
CA SER A 82 26.61 -1.13 25.20
C SER A 82 27.23 -2.53 25.15
N GLN A 83 27.82 -3.05 26.24
CA GLN A 83 28.53 -4.34 26.19
C GLN A 83 27.59 -5.53 25.91
N HIS A 84 26.38 -5.50 26.49
CA HIS A 84 25.38 -6.55 26.28
C HIS A 84 24.86 -6.56 24.83
N ILE A 85 24.65 -5.37 24.26
CA ILE A 85 24.19 -5.22 22.86
C ILE A 85 25.17 -5.91 21.91
N TYR A 86 26.48 -5.71 22.08
CA TYR A 86 27.47 -6.33 21.20
C TYR A 86 27.50 -7.86 21.30
N LEU A 87 27.35 -8.41 22.50
CA LEU A 87 27.31 -9.87 22.67
C LEU A 87 26.03 -10.47 22.06
N VAL A 88 24.88 -9.81 22.24
CA VAL A 88 23.62 -10.21 21.58
C VAL A 88 23.77 -10.17 20.06
N VAL A 89 24.43 -9.14 19.51
CA VAL A 89 24.70 -9.04 18.07
C VAL A 89 25.55 -10.22 17.58
N SER A 90 26.65 -10.55 18.25
CA SER A 90 27.52 -11.67 17.85
C SER A 90 26.80 -13.03 17.96
N LEU A 91 26.04 -13.24 19.04
CA LEU A 91 25.24 -14.45 19.21
C LEU A 91 24.15 -14.58 18.15
N ALA A 92 23.48 -13.48 17.82
CA ALA A 92 22.46 -13.43 16.78
C ALA A 92 23.07 -13.71 15.39
N LYS A 93 24.22 -13.12 15.05
CA LYS A 93 24.95 -13.41 13.80
C LYS A 93 25.34 -14.89 13.70
N PHE A 94 25.91 -15.45 14.77
CA PHE A 94 26.26 -16.87 14.84
C PHE A 94 25.03 -17.75 14.63
N THR A 95 23.95 -17.52 15.39
CA THR A 95 22.71 -18.29 15.30
C THR A 95 22.10 -18.19 13.90
N ARG A 96 21.99 -16.96 13.35
CA ARG A 96 21.48 -16.68 12.00
C ARG A 96 22.23 -17.44 10.92
N ASN A 97 23.55 -17.50 10.99
CA ASN A 97 24.37 -18.19 10.01
C ASN A 97 24.36 -19.72 10.22
N LEU A 98 24.28 -20.19 11.47
CA LEU A 98 24.22 -21.62 11.80
C LEU A 98 22.96 -22.28 11.24
N VAL A 99 21.82 -21.60 11.28
CA VAL A 99 20.52 -22.14 10.82
C VAL A 99 20.26 -21.92 9.34
N ALA A 100 21.02 -21.04 8.67
CA ALA A 100 20.78 -20.65 7.29
C ALA A 100 20.83 -21.86 6.34
N ASP A 101 19.71 -22.13 5.67
CA ASP A 101 19.55 -23.22 4.69
C ASP A 101 19.90 -24.63 5.25
N VAL A 102 19.63 -24.85 6.55
CA VAL A 102 19.81 -26.14 7.22
C VAL A 102 18.57 -26.47 8.09
N PRO A 103 17.58 -27.22 7.56
CA PRO A 103 16.32 -27.51 8.25
C PRO A 103 16.49 -28.20 9.62
N PHE A 104 17.48 -29.08 9.75
CA PHE A 104 17.79 -29.72 11.02
C PHE A 104 18.19 -28.69 12.09
N ASN A 105 19.03 -27.72 11.74
CA ASN A 105 19.48 -26.68 12.65
C ASN A 105 18.34 -25.72 12.99
N GLN A 106 17.51 -25.35 12.00
CA GLN A 106 16.33 -24.52 12.21
C GLN A 106 15.38 -25.13 13.25
N LYS A 107 15.03 -26.42 13.10
CA LYS A 107 14.14 -27.11 14.04
C LYS A 107 14.68 -27.12 15.48
N ASN A 108 15.97 -27.41 15.66
CA ASN A 108 16.58 -27.42 16.99
C ASN A 108 16.73 -26.02 17.59
N ALA A 109 16.99 -25.00 16.77
CA ALA A 109 17.16 -23.63 17.21
C ALA A 109 15.83 -22.88 17.43
N PHE A 110 14.70 -23.38 16.93
CA PHE A 110 13.41 -22.67 17.00
C PHE A 110 12.95 -22.36 18.44
N ILE A 111 13.36 -23.17 19.43
CA ILE A 111 13.12 -22.90 20.86
C ILE A 111 13.69 -21.55 21.33
N ILE A 112 14.60 -20.94 20.56
CA ILE A 112 15.22 -19.65 20.84
C ILE A 112 14.32 -18.47 20.41
N GLU A 113 13.34 -18.67 19.51
CA GLU A 113 12.45 -17.62 18.99
C GLU A 113 11.87 -16.71 20.09
N PRO A 114 11.34 -17.22 21.22
CA PRO A 114 10.72 -16.37 22.23
C PRO A 114 11.72 -15.42 22.89
N HIS A 115 12.98 -15.83 23.03
CA HIS A 115 14.06 -15.00 23.56
C HIS A 115 14.42 -13.87 22.60
N ILE A 116 14.53 -14.19 21.30
CA ILE A 116 14.79 -13.19 20.26
C ILE A 116 13.64 -12.17 20.20
N ARG A 117 12.39 -12.63 20.22
CA ARG A 117 11.20 -11.78 20.24
C ARG A 117 11.17 -10.87 21.47
N GLN A 118 11.48 -11.39 22.65
CA GLN A 118 11.57 -10.59 23.87
C GLN A 118 12.68 -9.53 23.79
N LEU A 119 13.85 -9.87 23.24
CA LEU A 119 14.95 -8.93 23.06
C LEU A 119 14.60 -7.83 22.05
N ILE A 120 13.93 -8.16 20.94
CA ILE A 120 13.41 -7.16 20.00
C ILE A 120 12.44 -6.21 20.71
N TYR A 121 11.49 -6.76 21.49
CA TYR A 121 10.55 -5.94 22.26
C TYR A 121 11.28 -4.99 23.22
N LEU A 122 12.30 -5.49 23.94
CA LEU A 122 13.10 -4.68 24.85
C LEU A 122 13.84 -3.59 24.07
N TYR A 123 14.68 -3.93 23.09
CA TYR A 123 15.49 -2.94 22.37
C TYR A 123 14.67 -1.89 21.61
N THR A 124 13.48 -2.25 21.10
CA THR A 124 12.56 -1.29 20.45
C THR A 124 11.75 -0.44 21.46
N ALA A 125 11.72 -0.78 22.74
CA ALA A 125 11.14 0.10 23.77
C ALA A 125 12.06 1.28 24.10
N TRP A 126 13.37 1.12 23.89
CA TRP A 126 14.41 2.11 24.23
C TRP A 126 14.84 2.98 23.05
N THR A 127 14.32 2.77 21.84
CA THR A 127 14.71 3.51 20.60
C THR A 127 14.29 4.99 20.57
N LYS A 128 13.95 5.59 21.72
CA LYS A 128 13.82 7.05 21.84
C LYS A 128 15.22 7.63 22.00
N ASP A 129 15.80 8.07 20.88
CA ASP A 129 17.05 8.84 20.72
C ASP A 129 18.16 8.11 19.95
N GLY A 130 17.98 7.91 18.64
CA GLY A 130 19.06 7.87 17.65
C GLY A 130 20.21 6.86 17.82
N ASP A 131 20.12 5.90 18.74
CA ASP A 131 21.22 4.97 19.04
C ASP A 131 21.37 3.91 17.93
N GLU A 132 22.36 4.12 17.06
CA GLU A 132 22.71 3.22 15.95
C GLU A 132 22.97 1.77 16.41
N SER A 133 23.42 1.58 17.66
CA SER A 133 23.66 0.24 18.20
C SER A 133 22.35 -0.52 18.45
N THR A 134 21.28 0.17 18.87
CA THR A 134 19.96 -0.41 19.05
C THR A 134 19.34 -0.85 17.72
N PHE A 135 19.43 -0.02 16.68
CA PHE A 135 18.99 -0.38 15.33
C PHE A 135 19.77 -1.59 14.79
N THR A 136 21.08 -1.62 15.03
CA THR A 136 21.92 -2.74 14.62
C THR A 136 21.48 -4.05 15.29
N VAL A 137 21.25 -4.07 16.60
CA VAL A 137 20.83 -5.29 17.28
C VAL A 137 19.43 -5.73 16.86
N THR A 138 18.44 -4.83 16.77
CA THR A 138 17.10 -5.19 16.29
C THR A 138 17.10 -5.72 14.87
N ARG A 139 17.92 -5.12 14.00
CA ARG A 139 18.10 -5.57 12.61
C ARG A 139 18.65 -7.00 12.55
N ILE A 140 19.74 -7.28 13.28
CA ILE A 140 20.33 -8.63 13.27
C ILE A 140 19.39 -9.65 13.92
N LEU A 141 18.66 -9.29 14.97
CA LEU A 141 17.64 -10.15 15.58
C LEU A 141 16.50 -10.47 14.60
N ALA A 142 15.98 -9.48 13.86
CA ALA A 142 14.97 -9.70 12.82
C ALA A 142 15.48 -10.61 11.69
N GLN A 143 16.73 -10.42 11.25
CA GLN A 143 17.37 -11.31 10.28
C GLN A 143 17.55 -12.74 10.81
N THR A 144 17.80 -12.88 12.11
CA THR A 144 17.90 -14.19 12.78
C THR A 144 16.55 -14.90 12.76
N LEU A 145 15.46 -14.21 13.10
CA LEU A 145 14.10 -14.75 12.97
C LEU A 145 13.79 -15.17 11.52
N SER A 146 14.16 -14.34 10.54
CA SER A 146 13.99 -14.68 9.13
C SER A 146 14.70 -15.99 8.79
N ASN A 147 15.97 -16.14 9.11
CA ASN A 147 16.72 -17.35 8.78
C ASN A 147 16.26 -18.59 9.57
N LEU A 148 15.72 -18.42 10.78
CA LEU A 148 15.16 -19.52 11.57
C LEU A 148 13.99 -20.21 10.87
N VAL A 149 13.16 -19.44 10.14
CA VAL A 149 11.94 -19.97 9.51
C VAL A 149 12.03 -20.11 7.99
N THR A 150 12.94 -19.39 7.33
CA THR A 150 13.02 -19.34 5.85
C THR A 150 13.12 -20.73 5.24
N GLY A 151 12.21 -21.05 4.31
CA GLY A 151 12.16 -22.34 3.60
C GLY A 151 11.58 -23.50 4.40
N ASN A 152 11.12 -23.29 5.64
CA ASN A 152 10.59 -24.32 6.52
C ASN A 152 9.13 -24.02 6.88
N GLN A 153 8.19 -24.55 6.09
CA GLN A 153 6.75 -24.22 6.19
C GLN A 153 6.20 -24.45 7.61
N GLU A 154 6.57 -25.57 8.26
CA GLU A 154 6.14 -25.89 9.63
C GLU A 154 6.55 -24.80 10.64
N LEU A 155 7.79 -24.28 10.53
CA LEU A 155 8.26 -23.22 11.41
C LEU A 155 7.72 -21.85 11.05
N ILE A 156 7.48 -21.60 9.76
CA ILE A 156 6.81 -20.36 9.31
C ILE A 156 5.40 -20.32 9.90
N ASP A 157 4.63 -21.41 9.79
CA ASP A 157 3.26 -21.45 10.29
C ASP A 157 3.22 -21.25 11.81
N GLN A 158 4.08 -21.95 12.56
CA GLN A 158 4.21 -21.75 14.01
C GLN A 158 4.58 -20.31 14.38
N PHE A 159 5.57 -19.72 13.69
CA PHE A 159 5.99 -18.34 13.94
C PHE A 159 4.89 -17.34 13.59
N TRP A 160 4.27 -17.50 12.42
CA TRP A 160 3.29 -16.58 11.86
C TRP A 160 2.01 -16.56 12.68
N ASP A 161 1.53 -17.73 13.11
CA ASP A 161 0.36 -17.85 13.99
C ASP A 161 0.59 -17.10 15.31
N VAL A 162 1.76 -17.24 15.92
CA VAL A 162 2.12 -16.50 17.13
C VAL A 162 2.16 -15.00 16.87
N GLN A 163 2.76 -14.54 15.77
CA GLN A 163 2.83 -13.11 15.46
C GLN A 163 1.44 -12.50 15.24
N MET A 164 0.56 -13.20 14.53
CA MET A 164 -0.79 -12.71 14.22
C MET A 164 -1.75 -12.72 15.41
N GLN A 165 -1.50 -13.57 16.42
CA GLN A 165 -2.31 -13.68 17.65
C GLN A 165 -1.76 -12.87 18.83
N THR A 166 -0.54 -12.34 18.73
CA THR A 166 0.08 -11.54 19.80
C THR A 166 -0.67 -10.21 19.98
N PRO A 167 -0.94 -9.75 21.22
CA PRO A 167 -1.54 -8.43 21.46
C PRO A 167 -0.74 -7.30 20.82
N GLU A 168 -1.42 -6.25 20.36
CA GLU A 168 -0.82 -5.14 19.62
C GLU A 168 0.37 -4.50 20.35
N GLU A 169 0.29 -4.33 21.67
CA GLU A 169 1.34 -3.69 22.45
C GLU A 169 2.64 -4.51 22.45
N LYS A 170 2.52 -5.83 22.27
CA LYS A 170 3.63 -6.80 22.28
C LYS A 170 4.08 -7.21 20.88
N SER A 171 3.41 -6.74 19.82
CA SER A 171 3.76 -7.10 18.44
C SER A 171 5.13 -6.54 18.07
N ILE A 172 6.08 -7.44 17.81
CA ILE A 172 7.40 -7.03 17.32
C ILE A 172 7.33 -6.55 15.87
N LEU A 173 6.40 -7.05 15.06
CA LEU A 173 6.28 -6.63 13.66
C LEU A 173 5.86 -5.15 13.58
N ILE A 174 4.84 -4.73 14.34
CA ILE A 174 4.40 -3.32 14.39
C ILE A 174 5.55 -2.41 14.87
N ARG A 175 6.29 -2.84 15.90
CA ARG A 175 7.43 -2.07 16.44
C ARG A 175 8.55 -1.93 15.43
N LEU A 176 8.89 -3.02 14.76
CA LEU A 176 9.99 -3.06 13.79
C LEU A 176 9.65 -2.28 12.51
N THR A 177 8.42 -2.33 12.01
CA THR A 177 8.01 -1.52 10.85
C THR A 177 7.93 -0.03 11.15
N GLY A 178 7.75 0.34 12.43
CA GLY A 178 7.79 1.72 12.90
C GLY A 178 9.20 2.28 13.14
N LEU A 179 10.27 1.49 12.97
CA LEU A 179 11.63 1.99 13.15
C LEU A 179 12.03 2.97 12.02
N PRO A 180 12.76 4.05 12.33
CA PRO A 180 13.18 5.01 11.32
C PRO A 180 14.29 4.49 10.40
N ASP A 181 15.09 3.51 10.85
CA ASP A 181 16.23 2.93 10.11
C ASP A 181 15.77 2.08 8.90
N PRO A 182 16.11 2.49 7.65
CA PRO A 182 15.76 1.73 6.44
C PRO A 182 16.33 0.31 6.41
N ARG A 183 17.49 0.07 7.01
CA ARG A 183 18.13 -1.26 7.03
C ARG A 183 17.39 -2.25 7.93
N SER A 184 16.87 -1.77 9.05
CA SER A 184 15.97 -2.52 9.93
C SER A 184 14.69 -2.85 9.20
N LEU A 185 14.05 -1.86 8.55
CA LEU A 185 12.82 -2.06 7.79
C LEU A 185 13.01 -3.07 6.64
N THR A 186 14.12 -3.01 5.91
CA THR A 186 14.51 -4.01 4.89
C THR A 186 14.48 -5.43 5.47
N SER A 187 15.02 -5.63 6.67
CA SER A 187 15.11 -6.96 7.28
C SER A 187 13.74 -7.51 7.68
N VAL A 188 12.82 -6.62 8.07
CA VAL A 188 11.44 -6.95 8.46
C VAL A 188 10.60 -7.26 7.23
N LEU A 189 10.75 -6.47 6.16
CA LEU A 189 10.10 -6.73 4.88
C LEU A 189 10.50 -8.09 4.32
N VAL A 190 11.80 -8.44 4.37
CA VAL A 190 12.28 -9.77 3.97
C VAL A 190 11.65 -10.87 4.83
N LEU A 191 11.59 -10.70 6.16
CA LEU A 191 10.92 -11.65 7.05
C LEU A 191 9.45 -11.84 6.69
N VAL A 192 8.68 -10.75 6.54
CA VAL A 192 7.25 -10.80 6.21
C VAL A 192 7.03 -11.43 4.84
N MET A 193 7.81 -11.05 3.82
CA MET A 193 7.74 -11.64 2.49
C MET A 193 8.03 -13.13 2.50
N ASN A 194 9.08 -13.56 3.22
CA ASN A 194 9.38 -14.99 3.37
C ASN A 194 8.25 -15.75 4.06
N CYS A 195 7.58 -15.11 5.03
CA CYS A 195 6.45 -15.72 5.71
C CYS A 195 5.23 -15.84 4.80
N ILE A 196 4.92 -14.87 3.94
CA ILE A 196 3.76 -14.97 3.04
C ILE A 196 4.08 -15.62 1.69
N TYR A 197 5.35 -15.96 1.45
CA TYR A 197 5.79 -16.57 0.20
C TYR A 197 5.02 -17.87 -0.04
N ASP A 198 4.47 -17.98 -1.25
CA ASP A 198 3.69 -19.12 -1.73
C ASP A 198 2.57 -19.62 -0.80
N SER A 199 1.97 -18.72 -0.01
CA SER A 199 0.84 -19.06 0.87
C SER A 199 -0.24 -17.99 0.83
N HIS A 200 -1.38 -18.34 0.21
CA HIS A 200 -2.58 -17.51 0.24
C HIS A 200 -3.11 -17.36 1.67
N GLU A 201 -3.06 -18.42 2.49
CA GLU A 201 -3.53 -18.39 3.88
C GLU A 201 -2.76 -17.37 4.73
N ARG A 202 -1.42 -17.36 4.65
CA ARG A 202 -0.59 -16.41 5.40
C ARG A 202 -0.71 -14.99 4.88
N GLY A 203 -0.85 -14.82 3.56
CA GLY A 203 -1.22 -13.53 2.96
C GLY A 203 -2.59 -13.05 3.47
N TYR A 204 -3.57 -13.94 3.57
CA TYR A 204 -4.90 -13.63 4.05
C TYR A 204 -4.89 -13.24 5.54
N THR A 205 -4.15 -13.95 6.40
CA THR A 205 -4.02 -13.58 7.82
C THR A 205 -3.27 -12.27 8.02
N LEU A 206 -2.30 -11.93 7.14
CA LEU A 206 -1.65 -10.62 7.13
C LEU A 206 -2.65 -9.48 6.91
N VAL A 207 -3.63 -9.66 6.03
CA VAL A 207 -4.55 -8.58 5.67
C VAL A 207 -5.85 -8.57 6.48
N THR A 208 -6.11 -9.63 7.25
CA THR A 208 -7.36 -9.78 8.03
C THR A 208 -7.22 -9.69 9.53
N THR A 209 -6.02 -9.88 10.09
CA THR A 209 -5.80 -9.76 11.54
C THR A 209 -5.56 -8.30 11.93
N SER A 210 -5.86 -7.90 13.17
CA SER A 210 -5.60 -6.52 13.61
C SER A 210 -4.10 -6.19 13.52
N ILE A 211 -3.24 -7.13 13.93
CA ILE A 211 -1.79 -7.00 13.86
C ILE A 211 -1.32 -6.82 12.42
N GLY A 212 -1.74 -7.72 11.53
CA GLY A 212 -1.32 -7.69 10.15
C GLY A 212 -1.77 -6.42 9.43
N VAL A 213 -3.01 -5.96 9.66
CA VAL A 213 -3.51 -4.69 9.11
C VAL A 213 -2.66 -3.51 9.59
N ARG A 214 -2.28 -3.45 10.88
CA ARG A 214 -1.40 -2.39 11.39
C ARG A 214 0.01 -2.45 10.79
N VAL A 215 0.52 -3.65 10.52
CA VAL A 215 1.78 -3.84 9.78
C VAL A 215 1.65 -3.32 8.35
N CYS A 216 0.57 -3.65 7.63
CA CYS A 216 0.31 -3.13 6.29
C CYS A 216 0.21 -1.60 6.27
N VAL A 217 -0.56 -0.99 7.18
CA VAL A 217 -0.66 0.48 7.32
C VAL A 217 0.71 1.08 7.58
N SER A 218 1.45 0.54 8.55
CA SER A 218 2.80 1.01 8.87
C SER A 218 3.73 0.94 7.66
N ILE A 219 3.67 -0.10 6.82
CA ILE A 219 4.50 -0.19 5.61
C ILE A 219 4.02 0.81 4.55
N LEU A 220 2.71 0.96 4.33
CA LEU A 220 2.16 1.93 3.38
C LEU A 220 2.58 3.36 3.72
N ASP A 221 2.52 3.73 5.00
CA ASP A 221 2.95 5.06 5.45
C ASP A 221 4.45 5.30 5.20
N ARG A 222 5.27 4.24 5.33
CA ARG A 222 6.70 4.31 4.96
C ARG A 222 6.90 4.46 3.46
N LEU A 223 6.15 3.71 2.65
CA LEU A 223 6.24 3.79 1.18
C LEU A 223 5.83 5.17 0.66
N GLU A 224 4.79 5.77 1.23
CA GLU A 224 4.36 7.13 0.88
C GLU A 224 5.48 8.15 1.10
N GLY A 225 6.18 8.06 2.23
CA GLY A 225 7.32 8.94 2.53
C GLY A 225 8.57 8.68 1.67
N LEU A 226 8.61 7.60 0.89
CA LEU A 226 9.74 7.20 0.05
C LEU A 226 9.49 7.40 -1.45
N LEU A 227 8.30 7.87 -1.86
CA LEU A 227 7.93 8.01 -3.28
C LEU A 227 8.89 8.92 -4.08
N ASP A 228 9.40 9.98 -3.44
CA ASP A 228 10.30 10.95 -4.08
C ASP A 228 11.78 10.70 -3.76
N CYS A 229 12.10 9.61 -3.04
CA CYS A 229 13.48 9.27 -2.71
C CYS A 229 14.22 8.67 -3.92
N PRO A 230 15.55 8.87 -4.03
CA PRO A 230 16.33 8.22 -5.08
C PRO A 230 16.20 6.69 -5.02
N GLU A 231 16.10 6.04 -6.18
CA GLU A 231 16.06 4.58 -6.29
C GLU A 231 17.36 3.91 -5.76
N SER A 232 18.47 4.64 -5.76
CA SER A 232 19.74 4.18 -5.21
C SER A 232 19.79 4.36 -3.68
N GLY A 233 20.10 3.29 -2.94
CA GLY A 233 20.37 3.36 -1.50
C GLY A 233 19.54 2.38 -0.68
N ASP A 234 19.55 2.58 0.64
CA ASP A 234 18.78 1.73 1.56
C ASP A 234 17.28 2.07 1.47
N GLU A 235 16.92 3.33 1.24
CA GLU A 235 15.56 3.82 1.04
C GLU A 235 14.90 3.24 -0.22
N GLY A 236 15.59 3.31 -1.36
CA GLY A 236 15.10 2.73 -2.62
C GLY A 236 14.87 1.22 -2.50
N LYS A 237 15.76 0.51 -1.78
CA LYS A 237 15.58 -0.90 -1.48
C LYS A 237 14.36 -1.19 -0.61
N VAL A 238 14.08 -0.35 0.38
CA VAL A 238 12.84 -0.47 1.18
C VAL A 238 11.62 -0.30 0.29
N PHE A 239 11.63 0.69 -0.61
CA PHE A 239 10.54 0.91 -1.54
C PHE A 239 10.33 -0.30 -2.46
N GLU A 240 11.39 -0.83 -3.07
CA GLU A 240 11.36 -2.01 -3.93
C GLU A 240 10.75 -3.23 -3.20
N LEU A 241 11.23 -3.52 -1.98
CA LEU A 241 10.73 -4.66 -1.20
C LEU A 241 9.29 -4.47 -0.74
N GLY A 242 8.90 -3.24 -0.34
CA GLY A 242 7.52 -2.95 0.06
C GLY A 242 6.55 -2.99 -1.13
N TYR A 243 6.96 -2.46 -2.29
CA TYR A 243 6.20 -2.62 -3.53
C TYR A 243 6.07 -4.10 -3.93
N GLY A 244 7.15 -4.88 -3.80
CA GLY A 244 7.14 -6.33 -4.03
C GLY A 244 6.18 -7.08 -3.10
N LEU A 245 6.15 -6.72 -1.82
CA LEU A 245 5.22 -7.27 -0.84
C LEU A 245 3.75 -7.04 -1.25
N PHE A 246 3.37 -5.80 -1.56
CA PHE A 246 2.00 -5.47 -1.97
C PHE A 246 1.65 -6.05 -3.34
N SER A 247 2.60 -6.05 -4.29
CA SER A 247 2.43 -6.74 -5.57
C SER A 247 2.11 -8.21 -5.39
N ARG A 248 2.75 -8.89 -4.43
CA ARG A 248 2.42 -10.28 -4.09
C ARG A 248 1.00 -10.40 -3.53
N LEU A 249 0.56 -9.49 -2.66
CA LEU A 249 -0.82 -9.47 -2.17
C LEU A 249 -1.83 -9.24 -3.29
N PHE A 250 -1.50 -8.43 -4.30
CA PHE A 250 -2.34 -8.21 -5.47
C PHE A 250 -2.46 -9.48 -6.32
N GLN A 251 -1.34 -10.17 -6.56
CA GLN A 251 -1.30 -11.47 -7.24
C GLN A 251 -2.14 -12.53 -6.50
N LEU A 252 -2.19 -12.49 -5.17
CA LEU A 252 -3.03 -13.37 -4.36
C LEU A 252 -4.52 -12.95 -4.34
N GLY A 253 -4.92 -11.90 -5.08
CA GLY A 253 -6.31 -11.42 -5.10
C GLY A 253 -6.73 -10.70 -3.81
N LEU A 254 -5.79 -10.30 -2.95
CA LEU A 254 -6.07 -9.75 -1.62
C LEU A 254 -6.23 -8.23 -1.58
N PHE A 255 -6.08 -7.52 -2.71
CA PHE A 255 -6.27 -6.07 -2.78
C PHE A 255 -7.59 -5.58 -2.16
N PRO A 256 -8.77 -6.19 -2.44
CA PRO A 256 -10.03 -5.74 -1.86
C PRO A 256 -10.06 -5.80 -0.33
N GLU A 257 -9.41 -6.81 0.26
CA GLU A 257 -9.35 -6.95 1.71
C GLU A 257 -8.43 -5.89 2.32
N VAL A 258 -7.22 -5.70 1.78
CA VAL A 258 -6.32 -4.64 2.24
C VAL A 258 -7.01 -3.28 2.17
N TYR A 259 -7.62 -2.95 1.03
CA TYR A 259 -8.28 -1.66 0.82
C TYR A 259 -9.42 -1.39 1.82
N ARG A 260 -10.23 -2.41 2.13
CA ARG A 260 -11.33 -2.29 3.11
C ARG A 260 -10.81 -2.16 4.54
N ARG A 261 -9.69 -2.81 4.86
CA ARG A 261 -9.15 -2.85 6.23
C ARG A 261 -8.27 -1.66 6.58
N THR A 262 -7.76 -0.93 5.58
CA THR A 262 -7.01 0.32 5.78
C THR A 262 -7.87 1.59 5.78
N SER A 263 -9.20 1.47 5.72
CA SER A 263 -10.12 2.61 5.86
C SER A 263 -10.13 3.15 7.30
N MET A 264 -10.24 4.47 7.46
CA MET A 264 -10.41 5.14 8.75
C MET A 264 -11.82 5.72 8.90
N GLN A 265 -12.40 5.72 10.11
CA GLN A 265 -13.81 6.08 10.33
C GLN A 265 -14.15 7.54 9.98
N ASP A 266 -13.19 8.45 10.14
CA ASP A 266 -13.40 9.90 9.96
C ASP A 266 -12.89 10.42 8.61
N GLU A 267 -12.39 9.54 7.73
CA GLU A 267 -11.81 9.90 6.44
C GLU A 267 -12.58 9.24 5.29
N VAL A 268 -12.89 10.03 4.26
CA VAL A 268 -13.53 9.54 3.03
C VAL A 268 -12.63 8.54 2.29
N ILE A 269 -11.33 8.84 2.30
CA ILE A 269 -10.28 7.95 1.85
C ILE A 269 -9.06 8.21 2.74
N SER A 270 -8.47 7.15 3.29
CA SER A 270 -7.29 7.29 4.14
C SER A 270 -6.01 7.50 3.33
N PRO A 271 -4.94 8.07 3.92
CA PRO A 271 -3.63 8.13 3.29
C PRO A 271 -3.15 6.75 2.84
N SER A 272 -3.26 5.73 3.68
CA SER A 272 -2.84 4.37 3.34
C SER A 272 -3.65 3.77 2.19
N GLN A 273 -4.96 4.07 2.08
CA GLN A 273 -5.76 3.69 0.90
C GLN A 273 -5.28 4.41 -0.37
N THR A 274 -4.90 5.68 -0.27
CA THR A 274 -4.37 6.45 -1.39
C THR A 274 -3.03 5.88 -1.86
N THR A 275 -2.11 5.58 -0.94
CA THR A 275 -0.84 4.91 -1.26
C THR A 275 -1.09 3.55 -1.88
N LEU A 276 -2.02 2.76 -1.36
CA LEU A 276 -2.37 1.45 -1.94
C LEU A 276 -2.89 1.58 -3.39
N LEU A 277 -3.68 2.64 -3.69
CA LEU A 277 -4.12 2.94 -5.05
C LEU A 277 -2.95 3.32 -5.97
N LYS A 278 -1.93 4.03 -5.48
CA LYS A 278 -0.71 4.32 -6.25
C LYS A 278 0.06 3.02 -6.57
N LEU A 279 0.19 2.13 -5.59
CA LEU A 279 0.88 0.85 -5.79
C LEU A 279 0.14 -0.05 -6.79
N VAL A 280 -1.19 -0.17 -6.69
CA VAL A 280 -1.96 -0.99 -7.64
C VAL A 280 -1.96 -0.36 -9.04
N ASP A 281 -1.98 0.96 -9.16
CA ASP A 281 -1.85 1.63 -10.46
C ASP A 281 -0.50 1.32 -11.13
N SER A 282 0.60 1.43 -10.38
CA SER A 282 1.94 1.05 -10.85
C SER A 282 2.04 -0.44 -11.24
N PHE A 283 1.44 -1.32 -10.44
CA PHE A 283 1.34 -2.76 -10.76
C PHE A 283 0.57 -3.00 -12.05
N LEU A 284 -0.53 -2.27 -12.28
CA LEU A 284 -1.36 -2.39 -13.48
C LEU A 284 -0.75 -1.73 -14.72
N GLN A 285 0.28 -0.90 -14.60
CA GLN A 285 1.05 -0.43 -15.74
C GLN A 285 2.06 -1.49 -16.23
N SER A 286 2.43 -2.43 -15.37
CA SER A 286 3.41 -3.49 -15.62
C SER A 286 2.83 -4.88 -15.35
N ILE A 287 1.57 -5.11 -15.77
CA ILE A 287 0.80 -6.32 -15.43
C ILE A 287 1.60 -7.57 -15.80
N PRO A 288 1.94 -8.44 -14.83
CA PRO A 288 2.61 -9.69 -15.12
C PRO A 288 1.72 -10.60 -15.99
N ALA A 289 2.29 -11.27 -16.99
CA ALA A 289 1.55 -12.19 -17.86
C ALA A 289 0.79 -13.27 -17.06
N SER A 290 1.40 -13.79 -15.99
CA SER A 290 0.75 -14.76 -15.10
C SER A 290 -0.51 -14.22 -14.41
N PHE A 291 -0.61 -12.91 -14.19
CA PHE A 291 -1.79 -12.29 -13.61
C PHE A 291 -2.93 -12.13 -14.61
N LEU A 292 -2.61 -12.06 -15.91
CA LEU A 292 -3.59 -12.06 -16.98
C LEU A 292 -4.18 -13.47 -17.22
N ASP A 293 -3.37 -14.51 -17.03
CA ASP A 293 -3.78 -15.91 -17.16
C ASP A 293 -4.75 -16.34 -16.04
N GLU A 294 -4.62 -15.77 -14.84
CA GLU A 294 -5.55 -15.96 -13.72
C GLU A 294 -6.79 -15.06 -13.83
N GLY A 295 -7.62 -15.32 -14.85
CA GLY A 295 -8.74 -14.45 -15.23
C GLY A 295 -9.73 -14.10 -14.11
N ASP A 296 -9.88 -14.91 -13.07
CA ASP A 296 -10.76 -14.60 -11.93
C ASP A 296 -10.24 -13.48 -11.03
N HIS A 297 -8.92 -13.41 -10.78
CA HIS A 297 -8.35 -12.38 -9.92
C HIS A 297 -8.45 -11.00 -10.58
N LEU A 298 -8.11 -10.90 -11.86
CA LEU A 298 -8.20 -9.65 -12.60
C LEU A 298 -9.66 -9.20 -12.74
N ARG A 299 -10.61 -10.10 -13.05
CA ARG A 299 -12.05 -9.80 -13.08
C ARG A 299 -12.55 -9.23 -11.76
N ASN A 300 -12.19 -9.88 -10.65
CA ASN A 300 -12.59 -9.45 -9.30
C ASN A 300 -11.97 -8.09 -8.95
N LEU A 301 -10.71 -7.87 -9.30
CA LEU A 301 -10.04 -6.59 -9.12
C LEU A 301 -10.72 -5.48 -9.94
N THR A 302 -11.01 -5.72 -11.22
CA THR A 302 -11.72 -4.74 -12.08
C THR A 302 -13.08 -4.36 -11.50
N ALA A 303 -13.88 -5.35 -11.09
CA ALA A 303 -15.19 -5.09 -10.48
C ALA A 303 -15.05 -4.30 -9.17
N PHE A 304 -14.06 -4.62 -8.34
CA PHE A 304 -13.80 -3.91 -7.10
C PHE A 304 -13.35 -2.47 -7.34
N LEU A 305 -12.36 -2.23 -8.20
CA LEU A 305 -11.88 -0.88 -8.56
C LEU A 305 -13.01 -0.02 -9.14
N ALA A 306 -13.89 -0.60 -9.97
CA ALA A 306 -15.07 0.09 -10.47
C ALA A 306 -16.04 0.49 -9.36
N SER A 307 -16.29 -0.38 -8.38
CA SER A 307 -17.14 -0.06 -7.23
C SER A 307 -16.54 1.06 -6.36
N VAL A 308 -15.22 1.06 -6.18
CA VAL A 308 -14.50 2.12 -5.46
C VAL A 308 -14.57 3.44 -6.24
N LEU A 309 -14.41 3.42 -7.57
CA LEU A 309 -14.55 4.61 -8.42
C LEU A 309 -15.92 5.26 -8.22
N LEU A 310 -17.01 4.49 -8.27
CA LEU A 310 -18.37 5.00 -8.08
C LEU A 310 -18.58 5.55 -6.67
N SER A 311 -18.07 4.87 -5.65
CA SER A 311 -18.13 5.35 -4.26
C SER A 311 -17.42 6.70 -4.09
N GLN A 312 -16.20 6.84 -4.63
CA GLN A 312 -15.44 8.08 -4.54
C GLN A 312 -16.04 9.20 -5.41
N ALA A 313 -16.65 8.87 -6.55
CA ALA A 313 -17.35 9.83 -7.41
C ALA A 313 -18.54 10.46 -6.67
N GLU A 314 -19.30 9.65 -5.95
CA GLU A 314 -20.41 10.10 -5.11
C GLU A 314 -19.92 10.93 -3.92
N ASN A 315 -18.84 10.52 -3.25
CA ASN A 315 -18.25 11.29 -2.16
C ASN A 315 -17.77 12.68 -2.63
N GLY A 316 -17.10 12.76 -3.78
CA GLY A 316 -16.65 14.01 -4.36
C GLY A 316 -17.82 14.95 -4.69
N ARG A 317 -18.91 14.40 -5.25
CA ARG A 317 -20.13 15.17 -5.54
C ARG A 317 -20.77 15.73 -4.28
N ARG A 318 -20.90 14.92 -3.22
CA ARG A 318 -21.42 15.37 -1.92
C ARG A 318 -20.57 16.47 -1.31
N ALA A 319 -19.25 16.33 -1.35
CA ALA A 319 -18.33 17.35 -0.86
C ALA A 319 -18.51 18.68 -1.64
N ILE A 320 -18.59 18.64 -2.98
CA ILE A 320 -18.85 19.83 -3.81
C ILE A 320 -20.21 20.45 -3.46
N GLN A 321 -21.26 19.66 -3.26
CA GLN A 321 -22.59 20.16 -2.91
C GLN A 321 -22.61 20.88 -1.55
N GLN A 322 -21.89 20.34 -0.57
CA GLN A 322 -21.74 20.97 0.75
C GLN A 322 -21.03 22.33 0.66
N VAL A 323 -20.04 22.47 -0.22
CA VAL A 323 -19.32 23.74 -0.42
C VAL A 323 -20.15 24.75 -1.23
N THR A 324 -20.86 24.29 -2.26
CA THR A 324 -21.61 25.15 -3.18
C THR A 324 -23.01 25.51 -2.68
N GLY A 325 -23.51 24.85 -1.62
CA GLY A 325 -24.82 25.13 -1.02
C GLY A 325 -26.00 24.69 -1.88
N THR A 326 -25.80 23.78 -2.84
CA THR A 326 -26.88 23.25 -3.69
C THR A 326 -27.60 22.09 -2.98
N PRO A 327 -28.92 22.19 -2.66
CA PRO A 327 -29.63 21.14 -1.95
C PRO A 327 -29.90 19.92 -2.85
N SER A 328 -29.81 18.73 -2.26
CA SER A 328 -30.19 17.46 -2.90
C SER A 328 -31.69 17.43 -3.23
N PRO A 329 -32.12 16.86 -4.37
CA PRO A 329 -33.54 16.69 -4.67
C PRO A 329 -34.09 15.45 -3.94
N GLU A 330 -34.42 15.58 -2.65
CA GLU A 330 -35.22 14.58 -1.93
C GLU A 330 -36.68 15.04 -1.73
N PRO A 331 -37.65 14.11 -1.60
CA PRO A 331 -39.07 14.42 -1.71
C PRO A 331 -39.57 15.16 -0.47
N ARG A 332 -40.37 16.20 -0.72
CA ARG A 332 -41.03 17.04 0.29
C ARG A 332 -41.73 16.21 1.37
N ALA A 333 -41.27 16.33 2.61
CA ALA A 333 -42.11 16.17 3.79
C ALA A 333 -42.32 17.54 4.45
N THR A 334 -43.53 17.72 4.95
CA THR A 334 -44.20 18.96 5.33
C THR A 334 -43.48 19.78 6.41
N SER A 335 -43.62 21.09 6.26
CA SER A 335 -43.37 22.18 7.22
C SER A 335 -43.51 21.81 8.69
N ASP A 336 -42.58 22.28 9.51
CA ASP A 336 -42.93 23.26 10.54
C ASP A 336 -41.73 24.10 10.99
N ILE A 337 -42.02 25.39 11.14
CA ILE A 337 -41.09 26.48 11.47
C ILE A 337 -40.81 26.45 12.98
N ARG A 338 -39.54 26.56 13.37
CA ARG A 338 -39.16 27.37 14.55
C ARG A 338 -37.71 27.84 14.49
N ASP A 339 -37.64 29.17 14.46
CA ASP A 339 -36.48 30.05 14.54
C ASP A 339 -35.74 29.92 15.87
N SER A 340 -34.41 29.86 15.83
CA SER A 340 -33.52 30.13 16.97
C SER A 340 -32.11 30.38 16.44
N GLY A 341 -31.72 31.66 16.49
CA GLY A 341 -30.40 32.14 16.08
C GLY A 341 -29.25 31.45 16.81
N GLY A 342 -28.32 30.91 16.01
CA GLY A 342 -27.03 30.44 16.46
C GLY A 342 -26.01 30.76 15.37
N SER A 343 -25.05 31.63 15.68
CA SER A 343 -23.88 31.91 14.86
C SER A 343 -23.08 30.61 14.67
N VAL A 344 -23.27 29.93 13.53
CA VAL A 344 -22.47 28.77 13.16
C VAL A 344 -21.14 29.28 12.61
N ARG A 345 -20.09 29.07 13.40
CA ARG A 345 -18.69 29.28 13.05
C ARG A 345 -18.39 28.64 11.69
N ARG A 346 -18.04 29.46 10.70
CA ARG A 346 -17.36 29.06 9.46
C ARG A 346 -15.94 28.59 9.79
N SER A 347 -15.80 27.32 10.19
CA SER A 347 -14.50 26.68 10.38
C SER A 347 -14.41 25.32 9.68
N SER A 348 -15.20 25.11 8.62
CA SER A 348 -15.32 23.84 7.87
C SER A 348 -14.64 23.83 6.49
N GLY A 349 -14.17 24.97 5.97
CA GLY A 349 -13.61 25.03 4.60
C GLY A 349 -12.36 24.18 4.39
N GLY A 350 -11.38 24.26 5.30
CA GLY A 350 -10.11 23.54 5.14
C GLY A 350 -10.21 22.01 5.26
N ALA A 351 -11.16 21.50 6.06
CA ALA A 351 -11.36 20.06 6.20
C ALA A 351 -12.02 19.45 4.96
N VAL A 352 -12.97 20.16 4.35
CA VAL A 352 -13.64 19.72 3.11
C VAL A 352 -12.67 19.77 1.93
N ASP A 353 -11.79 20.78 1.86
CA ASP A 353 -10.78 20.88 0.80
C ASP A 353 -9.76 19.72 0.84
N LEU A 354 -9.30 19.32 2.03
CA LEU A 354 -8.40 18.18 2.21
C LEU A 354 -9.06 16.86 1.79
N GLN A 355 -10.31 16.63 2.22
CA GLN A 355 -11.07 15.44 1.84
C GLN A 355 -11.32 15.39 0.32
N LEU A 356 -11.66 16.53 -0.29
CA LEU A 356 -11.91 16.60 -1.72
C LEU A 356 -10.64 16.34 -2.53
N SER A 357 -9.48 16.84 -2.10
CA SER A 357 -8.19 16.58 -2.76
C SER A 357 -7.86 15.07 -2.78
N GLY A 358 -8.02 14.37 -1.64
CA GLY A 358 -7.83 12.93 -1.56
C GLY A 358 -8.76 12.15 -2.48
N VAL A 359 -10.04 12.54 -2.55
CA VAL A 359 -11.02 11.95 -3.48
C VAL A 359 -10.60 12.15 -4.94
N CYS A 360 -10.10 13.33 -5.31
CA CYS A 360 -9.66 13.61 -6.68
C CYS A 360 -8.47 12.74 -7.08
N VAL A 361 -7.47 12.60 -6.20
CA VAL A 361 -6.32 11.71 -6.41
C VAL A 361 -6.79 10.26 -6.59
N ALA A 362 -7.73 9.80 -5.75
CA ALA A 362 -8.29 8.46 -5.85
C ALA A 362 -9.00 8.24 -7.19
N LEU A 363 -9.84 9.19 -7.62
CA LEU A 363 -10.56 9.12 -8.88
C LEU A 363 -9.62 9.06 -10.09
N VAL A 364 -8.52 9.81 -10.06
CA VAL A 364 -7.46 9.75 -11.08
C VAL A 364 -6.86 8.34 -11.12
N LEU A 365 -6.35 7.85 -9.98
CA LEU A 365 -5.70 6.52 -9.88
C LEU A 365 -6.63 5.37 -10.29
N LEU A 366 -7.90 5.44 -9.88
CA LEU A 366 -8.90 4.44 -10.26
C LEU A 366 -9.20 4.49 -11.77
N SER A 367 -9.28 5.69 -12.34
CA SER A 367 -9.52 5.87 -13.78
C SER A 367 -8.35 5.38 -14.62
N THR A 368 -7.11 5.65 -14.20
CA THR A 368 -5.90 5.17 -14.87
C THR A 368 -5.77 3.66 -14.75
N SER A 369 -5.98 3.10 -13.55
CA SER A 369 -5.94 1.65 -13.30
C SER A 369 -6.95 0.89 -14.15
N LEU A 370 -8.22 1.33 -14.19
CA LEU A 370 -9.24 0.72 -15.03
C LEU A 370 -8.92 0.87 -16.52
N SER A 371 -8.38 2.02 -16.94
CA SER A 371 -7.94 2.23 -18.32
C SER A 371 -6.82 1.27 -18.71
N SER A 372 -5.82 1.05 -17.84
CA SER A 372 -4.71 0.13 -18.08
C SER A 372 -5.21 -1.31 -18.25
N ILE A 373 -6.12 -1.77 -17.40
CA ILE A 373 -6.73 -3.10 -17.52
C ILE A 373 -7.45 -3.28 -18.85
N LEU A 374 -8.33 -2.33 -19.21
CA LEU A 374 -9.12 -2.39 -20.43
C LEU A 374 -8.27 -2.31 -21.71
N LEU A 375 -7.14 -1.60 -21.66
CA LEU A 375 -6.22 -1.49 -22.79
C LEU A 375 -5.37 -2.76 -22.93
N ALA A 376 -4.82 -3.29 -21.84
CA ALA A 376 -4.02 -4.52 -21.85
C ALA A 376 -4.81 -5.72 -22.40
N GLU A 377 -6.10 -5.84 -22.05
CA GLU A 377 -6.97 -6.89 -22.58
C GLU A 377 -7.17 -6.78 -24.09
N ARG A 378 -7.31 -5.55 -24.62
CA ARG A 378 -7.52 -5.32 -26.06
C ARG A 378 -6.26 -5.59 -26.89
N GLU A 379 -5.09 -5.39 -26.31
CA GLU A 379 -3.81 -5.73 -26.96
C GLU A 379 -3.62 -7.26 -27.05
N ASN A 380 -4.06 -8.01 -26.03
CA ASN A 380 -3.96 -9.47 -26.01
C ASN A 380 -5.08 -10.19 -26.79
N GLY A 381 -6.30 -9.63 -26.81
CA GLY A 381 -7.50 -10.21 -27.40
C GLY A 381 -7.60 -10.08 -28.93
N GLY A 382 -6.52 -10.43 -29.64
CA GLY A 382 -6.34 -10.31 -31.10
C GLY A 382 -7.61 -10.12 -31.94
N GLY A 383 -8.04 -8.86 -32.11
CA GLY A 383 -8.98 -8.39 -33.14
C GLY A 383 -10.37 -9.01 -33.24
N VAL A 384 -10.74 -10.01 -32.43
CA VAL A 384 -12.05 -10.68 -32.54
C VAL A 384 -13.11 -9.86 -31.80
N THR A 385 -14.23 -9.64 -32.48
CA THR A 385 -15.35 -8.74 -32.15
C THR A 385 -16.27 -9.23 -31.01
N THR A 386 -15.75 -10.01 -30.07
CA THR A 386 -16.46 -10.38 -28.84
C THR A 386 -16.14 -9.36 -27.75
N ASP A 387 -17.15 -8.90 -27.00
CA ASP A 387 -16.93 -8.00 -25.87
C ASP A 387 -15.81 -8.57 -24.97
N PRO A 388 -14.81 -7.77 -24.59
CA PRO A 388 -13.72 -8.26 -23.76
C PRO A 388 -14.27 -8.85 -22.45
N ASP A 389 -13.76 -10.02 -22.03
CA ASP A 389 -14.19 -10.73 -20.82
C ASP A 389 -14.15 -9.85 -19.55
N LEU A 390 -13.29 -8.82 -19.49
CA LEU A 390 -13.22 -7.86 -18.37
C LEU A 390 -14.10 -6.62 -18.54
N VAL A 391 -14.54 -6.32 -19.77
CA VAL A 391 -15.55 -5.29 -20.02
C VAL A 391 -16.88 -5.69 -19.38
N ILE A 392 -17.25 -6.98 -19.41
CA ILE A 392 -18.51 -7.46 -18.83
C ILE A 392 -18.61 -7.16 -17.32
N PRO A 393 -17.67 -7.56 -16.44
CA PRO A 393 -17.70 -7.20 -15.02
C PRO A 393 -17.80 -5.70 -14.77
N LEU A 394 -17.03 -4.89 -15.51
CA LEU A 394 -17.06 -3.43 -15.37
C LEU A 394 -18.43 -2.87 -15.76
N VAL A 395 -18.94 -3.28 -16.92
CA VAL A 395 -20.26 -2.90 -17.42
C VAL A 395 -21.35 -3.38 -16.48
N CYS A 396 -21.24 -4.58 -15.90
CA CYS A 396 -22.18 -5.09 -14.90
C CYS A 396 -22.18 -4.25 -13.62
N VAL A 397 -21.01 -3.82 -13.11
CA VAL A 397 -20.94 -2.92 -11.95
C VAL A 397 -21.56 -1.57 -12.28
N LEU A 398 -21.23 -1.00 -13.45
CA LEU A 398 -21.83 0.24 -13.93
C LEU A 398 -23.37 0.11 -14.04
N HIS A 399 -23.89 -0.97 -14.63
CA HIS A 399 -25.33 -1.20 -14.77
C HIS A 399 -26.03 -1.47 -13.43
N LYS A 400 -25.45 -2.31 -12.56
CA LYS A 400 -26.06 -2.67 -11.25
C LYS A 400 -26.15 -1.48 -10.29
N HIS A 401 -25.17 -0.58 -10.34
CA HIS A 401 -25.08 0.54 -9.40
C HIS A 401 -25.58 1.88 -9.94
N GLY A 402 -26.21 1.93 -11.12
CA GLY A 402 -26.84 3.16 -11.61
C GLY A 402 -25.90 4.10 -12.39
N ASP A 403 -25.04 3.47 -13.19
CA ASP A 403 -24.65 3.84 -14.53
C ASP A 403 -23.71 5.03 -14.72
N ILE A 404 -23.05 5.02 -15.87
CA ILE A 404 -22.22 6.08 -16.46
C ILE A 404 -22.70 7.53 -16.22
N ALA A 405 -23.98 7.73 -15.88
CA ALA A 405 -24.54 8.98 -15.36
C ALA A 405 -23.74 9.54 -14.19
N LEU A 406 -23.34 8.73 -13.19
CA LEU A 406 -22.57 9.22 -12.05
C LEU A 406 -21.20 9.77 -12.50
N VAL A 407 -20.50 9.07 -13.38
CA VAL A 407 -19.22 9.55 -13.96
C VAL A 407 -19.42 10.88 -14.72
N LEU A 408 -20.51 11.00 -15.48
CA LEU A 408 -20.85 12.22 -16.21
C LEU A 408 -21.25 13.37 -15.27
N GLU A 409 -22.01 13.10 -14.21
CA GLU A 409 -22.38 14.07 -13.18
C GLU A 409 -21.16 14.54 -12.41
N THR A 410 -20.26 13.63 -12.04
CA THR A 410 -18.95 13.96 -11.46
C THR A 410 -18.18 14.89 -12.39
N LEU A 411 -18.08 14.58 -13.69
CA LEU A 411 -17.46 15.48 -14.68
C LEU A 411 -18.13 16.86 -14.72
N ARG A 412 -19.47 16.95 -14.68
CA ARG A 412 -20.20 18.23 -14.63
C ARG A 412 -19.91 19.01 -13.34
N SER A 413 -20.01 18.36 -12.20
CA SER A 413 -19.79 18.97 -10.89
C SER A 413 -18.36 19.49 -10.76
N PHE A 414 -17.37 18.69 -11.15
CA PHE A 414 -15.98 19.12 -11.12
C PHE A 414 -15.66 20.17 -12.19
N ASP A 415 -16.29 20.13 -13.37
CA ASP A 415 -16.12 21.22 -14.35
C ASP A 415 -16.70 22.54 -13.87
N ALA A 416 -17.87 22.52 -13.23
CA ALA A 416 -18.47 23.72 -12.63
C ALA A 416 -17.68 24.22 -11.41
N PHE A 417 -17.18 23.32 -10.58
CA PHE A 417 -16.49 23.65 -9.33
C PHE A 417 -15.05 24.11 -9.55
N LEU A 418 -14.29 23.45 -10.44
CA LEU A 418 -12.89 23.75 -10.69
C LEU A 418 -12.75 24.72 -11.86
N PRO A 419 -12.24 25.95 -11.64
CA PRO A 419 -12.04 26.90 -12.72
C PRO A 419 -11.00 26.37 -13.72
N ARG A 420 -11.18 26.69 -15.00
CA ARG A 420 -10.25 26.30 -16.06
C ARG A 420 -9.04 27.22 -16.07
N ILE A 421 -7.87 26.68 -16.39
CA ILE A 421 -6.65 27.48 -16.52
C ILE A 421 -6.24 27.48 -18.00
N ASN A 422 -6.20 28.65 -18.62
CA ASN A 422 -5.79 28.81 -20.01
C ASN A 422 -4.55 29.70 -20.09
N PHE A 423 -3.40 29.13 -20.42
CA PHE A 423 -2.12 29.85 -20.49
C PHE A 423 -1.83 30.63 -19.20
N GLY A 424 -2.01 29.97 -18.05
CA GLY A 424 -1.86 30.56 -16.72
C GLY A 424 -2.95 31.55 -16.29
N LYS A 425 -3.98 31.78 -17.12
CA LYS A 425 -5.12 32.66 -16.79
C LYS A 425 -6.33 31.84 -16.35
N VAL A 426 -6.83 32.13 -15.15
CA VAL A 426 -8.05 31.53 -14.61
C VAL A 426 -9.26 32.02 -15.39
N LYS A 427 -10.03 31.10 -15.97
CA LYS A 427 -11.34 31.36 -16.59
C LYS A 427 -12.42 30.56 -15.84
N PRO A 428 -13.50 31.20 -15.38
CA PRO A 428 -14.65 30.47 -14.83
C PRO A 428 -15.28 29.60 -15.93
N SER A 429 -15.74 28.41 -15.55
CA SER A 429 -16.31 27.42 -16.48
C SER A 429 -17.68 27.83 -17.04
N TYR A 430 -18.38 28.74 -16.36
CA TYR A 430 -19.64 29.35 -16.81
C TYR A 430 -19.64 30.86 -16.54
N PRO A 431 -20.22 31.69 -17.43
CA PRO A 431 -20.55 33.06 -17.11
C PRO A 431 -21.78 33.05 -16.17
N HIS A 432 -21.65 33.49 -14.93
CA HIS A 432 -22.81 33.84 -14.08
C HIS A 432 -22.77 35.33 -13.79
N GLY A 433 -23.93 35.97 -13.98
CA GLY A 433 -24.17 37.36 -13.63
C GLY A 433 -24.09 37.58 -12.12
N ASP A 434 -23.89 38.86 -11.76
CA ASP A 434 -23.78 39.38 -10.40
C ASP A 434 -24.69 38.67 -9.38
N GLY A 435 -24.08 37.85 -8.53
CA GLY A 435 -24.76 37.18 -7.43
C GLY A 435 -23.73 36.56 -6.49
N GLY A 436 -23.37 37.28 -5.43
CA GLY A 436 -22.34 36.88 -4.47
C GLY A 436 -22.67 35.57 -3.75
N GLY A 437 -21.89 34.52 -4.03
CA GLY A 437 -21.88 33.27 -3.29
C GLY A 437 -20.51 32.61 -3.45
N GLY A 438 -19.76 32.54 -2.34
CA GLY A 438 -18.55 31.72 -2.12
C GLY A 438 -17.48 31.77 -3.23
N ALA A 439 -16.37 32.47 -2.97
CA ALA A 439 -15.21 32.44 -3.86
C ALA A 439 -14.82 30.99 -4.25
N PRO A 440 -14.58 30.68 -5.53
CA PRO A 440 -14.05 29.39 -5.93
C PRO A 440 -12.70 29.16 -5.25
N ALA A 441 -12.31 27.90 -5.06
CA ALA A 441 -11.05 27.48 -4.46
C ALA A 441 -9.83 28.08 -5.22
N GLN A 442 -9.50 29.34 -4.92
CA GLN A 442 -8.33 30.06 -5.44
C GLN A 442 -7.09 29.80 -4.57
N SER A 443 -7.27 29.20 -3.39
CA SER A 443 -6.19 28.93 -2.41
C SER A 443 -6.00 27.46 -2.05
N ALA A 444 -6.76 26.53 -2.63
CA ALA A 444 -6.53 25.10 -2.42
C ALA A 444 -5.30 24.70 -3.26
N GLY A 445 -4.26 24.18 -2.61
CA GLY A 445 -2.97 23.87 -3.24
C GLY A 445 -3.11 23.06 -4.53
N GLU A 446 -2.21 23.31 -5.47
CA GLU A 446 -2.16 22.68 -6.80
C GLU A 446 -2.09 21.13 -6.75
N ALA A 447 -1.68 20.57 -5.61
CA ALA A 447 -1.58 19.13 -5.39
C ALA A 447 -2.95 18.48 -5.16
N GLY A 448 -3.40 17.70 -6.14
CA GLY A 448 -4.50 16.74 -6.00
C GLY A 448 -5.68 16.92 -6.96
N PHE A 449 -5.82 18.09 -7.60
CA PHE A 449 -6.90 18.37 -8.56
C PHE A 449 -6.50 18.22 -10.03
N SER A 450 -5.21 17.96 -10.30
CA SER A 450 -4.67 17.81 -11.64
C SER A 450 -5.16 16.52 -12.29
N TYR A 451 -5.28 16.53 -13.62
CA TYR A 451 -5.61 15.36 -14.45
C TYR A 451 -7.00 14.72 -14.26
N LEU A 452 -7.78 15.13 -13.26
CA LEU A 452 -9.09 14.54 -12.96
C LEU A 452 -10.04 14.54 -14.16
N LYS A 453 -10.24 15.69 -14.82
CA LYS A 453 -11.15 15.79 -15.98
C LYS A 453 -10.62 14.95 -17.15
N ARG A 454 -9.29 14.96 -17.34
CA ARG A 454 -8.60 14.23 -18.41
C ARG A 454 -8.80 12.73 -18.27
N ASP A 455 -8.57 12.17 -17.09
CA ASP A 455 -8.59 10.71 -16.92
C ASP A 455 -10.02 10.15 -16.86
N LEU A 456 -10.97 10.89 -16.30
CA LEU A 456 -12.39 10.54 -16.36
C LEU A 456 -12.91 10.54 -17.80
N VAL A 457 -12.59 11.57 -18.61
CA VAL A 457 -13.02 11.60 -20.03
C VAL A 457 -12.30 10.56 -20.87
N ARG A 458 -11.03 10.25 -20.56
CA ARG A 458 -10.28 9.16 -21.20
C ARG A 458 -10.94 7.81 -20.93
N LEU A 459 -11.25 7.48 -19.67
CA LEU A 459 -11.93 6.24 -19.31
C LEU A 459 -13.28 6.12 -20.02
N LEU A 460 -14.08 7.20 -20.03
CA LEU A 460 -15.34 7.27 -20.78
C LEU A 460 -15.14 6.96 -22.27
N GLY A 461 -14.11 7.52 -22.89
CA GLY A 461 -13.76 7.27 -24.27
C GLY A 461 -13.40 5.80 -24.54
N ILE A 462 -12.63 5.17 -23.64
CA ILE A 462 -12.26 3.75 -23.74
C ILE A 462 -13.51 2.86 -23.66
N LEU A 463 -14.41 3.14 -22.71
CA LEU A 463 -15.66 2.40 -22.51
C LEU A 463 -16.61 2.47 -23.71
N CYS A 464 -16.59 3.58 -24.46
CA CYS A 464 -17.47 3.78 -25.62
C CYS A 464 -16.93 3.17 -26.93
N TYR A 465 -15.66 2.74 -26.96
CA TYR A 465 -15.09 2.17 -28.18
C TYR A 465 -15.73 0.81 -28.50
N ASN A 466 -16.31 0.69 -29.70
CA ASN A 466 -17.01 -0.51 -30.18
C ASN A 466 -18.14 -1.04 -29.26
N ASN A 467 -18.67 -0.21 -28.36
CA ASN A 467 -19.75 -0.59 -27.45
C ASN A 467 -20.96 0.33 -27.65
N LYS A 468 -21.89 -0.06 -28.55
CA LYS A 468 -23.07 0.75 -28.86
C LYS A 468 -23.98 0.97 -27.65
N ALA A 469 -24.13 -0.03 -26.78
CA ALA A 469 -24.92 0.11 -25.56
C ALA A 469 -24.38 1.23 -24.65
N MET A 470 -23.06 1.28 -24.47
CA MET A 470 -22.42 2.34 -23.69
C MET A 470 -22.52 3.70 -24.39
N GLN A 471 -22.28 3.76 -25.70
CA GLN A 471 -22.45 4.99 -26.50
C GLN A 471 -23.87 5.56 -26.37
N ASP A 472 -24.88 4.70 -26.50
CA ASP A 472 -26.29 5.09 -26.40
C ASP A 472 -26.62 5.52 -24.97
N ARG A 473 -26.10 4.83 -23.95
CA ARG A 473 -26.29 5.22 -22.55
C ARG A 473 -25.70 6.60 -22.26
N VAL A 474 -24.50 6.90 -22.74
CA VAL A 474 -23.89 8.23 -22.59
C VAL A 474 -24.74 9.31 -23.25
N ARG A 475 -25.28 9.08 -24.45
CA ARG A 475 -26.21 10.00 -25.10
C ARG A 475 -27.48 10.21 -24.26
N LEU A 476 -28.11 9.13 -23.80
CA LEU A 476 -29.34 9.19 -23.00
C LEU A 476 -29.14 9.92 -21.66
N CYS A 477 -27.92 9.87 -21.10
CA CYS A 477 -27.56 10.63 -19.90
C CYS A 477 -27.14 12.08 -20.18
N GLY A 478 -27.28 12.58 -21.41
CA GLY A 478 -26.88 13.93 -21.80
C GLY A 478 -25.36 14.15 -21.74
N GLY A 479 -24.57 13.11 -22.00
CA GLY A 479 -23.11 13.18 -21.91
C GLY A 479 -22.42 13.82 -23.12
N ILE A 480 -23.05 13.84 -24.30
CA ILE A 480 -22.47 14.42 -25.51
C ILE A 480 -22.07 15.91 -25.32
N PRO A 481 -22.96 16.79 -24.80
CA PRO A 481 -22.57 18.18 -24.50
C PRO A 481 -21.47 18.31 -23.45
N VAL A 482 -21.44 17.41 -22.47
CA VAL A 482 -20.40 17.40 -21.42
C VAL A 482 -19.03 17.17 -22.03
N VAL A 483 -18.90 16.15 -22.88
CA VAL A 483 -17.62 15.82 -23.53
C VAL A 483 -17.22 16.92 -24.51
N LEU A 484 -18.15 17.48 -25.30
CA LEU A 484 -17.88 18.63 -26.18
C LEU A 484 -17.34 19.84 -25.41
N ASN A 485 -17.89 20.13 -24.23
CA ASN A 485 -17.45 21.24 -23.38
C ASN A 485 -16.01 21.04 -22.83
N LEU A 486 -15.52 19.80 -22.79
CA LEU A 486 -14.15 19.46 -22.40
C LEU A 486 -13.14 19.51 -23.56
N CYS A 487 -13.58 19.77 -24.81
CA CYS A 487 -12.71 19.91 -25.98
C CYS A 487 -11.95 21.26 -26.01
N VAL A 488 -11.41 21.66 -24.86
CA VAL A 488 -10.71 22.93 -24.64
C VAL A 488 -9.37 22.71 -23.95
N ILE A 489 -8.48 23.70 -24.02
CA ILE A 489 -7.23 23.68 -23.27
C ILE A 489 -7.54 23.95 -21.78
N ASP A 490 -6.89 23.20 -20.91
CA ASP A 490 -6.91 23.41 -19.46
C ASP A 490 -5.53 23.01 -18.89
N ASP A 491 -4.72 23.97 -18.45
CA ASP A 491 -3.35 23.73 -17.96
C ASP A 491 -3.34 22.85 -16.70
N ARG A 492 -4.44 22.82 -15.92
CA ARG A 492 -4.62 21.90 -14.79
C ARG A 492 -4.85 20.45 -15.25
N ASN A 493 -5.34 20.28 -16.47
CA ASN A 493 -5.58 18.99 -17.09
C ASN A 493 -4.83 18.89 -18.43
N PRO A 494 -3.48 18.78 -18.42
CA PRO A 494 -2.71 18.63 -19.65
C PRO A 494 -3.27 17.50 -20.53
N TYR A 495 -3.40 17.77 -21.82
CA TYR A 495 -4.00 16.88 -22.83
C TYR A 495 -5.52 16.60 -22.69
N LEU A 496 -6.25 17.40 -21.91
CA LEU A 496 -7.71 17.27 -21.77
C LEU A 496 -8.42 17.30 -23.13
N ARG A 497 -8.07 18.27 -23.98
CA ARG A 497 -8.67 18.44 -25.31
C ARG A 497 -8.52 17.19 -26.17
N GLU A 498 -7.33 16.61 -26.21
CA GLU A 498 -6.99 15.44 -27.02
C GLU A 498 -7.78 14.22 -26.54
N HIS A 499 -7.87 14.02 -25.23
CA HIS A 499 -8.65 12.92 -24.65
C HIS A 499 -10.16 13.13 -24.81
N ALA A 500 -10.66 14.37 -24.75
CA ALA A 500 -12.06 14.69 -25.03
C ALA A 500 -12.41 14.44 -26.51
N LEU A 501 -11.54 14.82 -27.46
CA LEU A 501 -11.70 14.52 -28.88
C LEU A 501 -11.65 13.01 -29.15
N PHE A 502 -10.78 12.28 -28.47
CA PHE A 502 -10.75 10.82 -28.52
C PHE A 502 -12.07 10.21 -28.02
N ALA A 503 -12.58 10.68 -26.88
CA ALA A 503 -13.86 10.22 -26.34
C ALA A 503 -15.03 10.53 -27.30
N MET A 504 -15.06 11.73 -27.88
CA MET A 504 -16.05 12.10 -28.90
C MET A 504 -15.98 11.18 -30.13
N ARG A 505 -14.77 10.91 -30.64
CA ARG A 505 -14.59 9.99 -31.78
C ARG A 505 -15.21 8.63 -31.47
N ASN A 506 -14.94 8.07 -30.29
CA ASN A 506 -15.45 6.75 -29.90
C ASN A 506 -16.96 6.76 -29.64
N LEU A 507 -17.50 7.83 -29.06
CA LEU A 507 -18.94 8.02 -28.85
C LEU A 507 -19.74 8.05 -30.15
N LEU A 508 -19.13 8.56 -31.23
CA LEU A 508 -19.76 8.68 -32.55
C LEU A 508 -19.45 7.49 -33.47
N HIS A 509 -18.51 6.62 -33.09
CA HIS A 509 -18.05 5.53 -33.93
C HIS A 509 -19.18 4.53 -34.19
N ASN A 510 -19.55 4.35 -35.46
CA ASN A 510 -20.65 3.48 -35.91
C ASN A 510 -22.01 3.72 -35.21
N ASN A 511 -22.24 4.94 -34.70
CA ASN A 511 -23.50 5.32 -34.05
C ASN A 511 -24.11 6.54 -34.76
N SER A 512 -25.21 6.36 -35.48
CA SER A 512 -25.90 7.44 -36.21
C SER A 512 -26.70 8.35 -35.30
N GLU A 513 -27.28 7.79 -34.25
CA GLU A 513 -28.15 8.46 -33.30
C GLU A 513 -27.35 9.46 -32.45
N ASN A 514 -26.12 9.10 -32.09
CA ASN A 514 -25.20 10.02 -31.43
C ASN A 514 -24.70 11.13 -32.38
N LYS A 515 -24.46 10.83 -33.67
CA LYS A 515 -24.09 11.86 -34.67
C LYS A 515 -25.21 12.89 -34.86
N ALA A 516 -26.45 12.44 -34.94
CA ALA A 516 -27.61 13.32 -35.08
C ALA A 516 -27.70 14.35 -33.94
N VAL A 517 -27.40 13.95 -32.70
CA VAL A 517 -27.36 14.89 -31.56
C VAL A 517 -26.22 15.90 -31.67
N VAL A 518 -25.08 15.55 -32.27
CA VAL A 518 -24.01 16.53 -32.50
C VAL A 518 -24.41 17.52 -33.59
N ASP A 519 -25.09 17.06 -34.63
CA ASP A 519 -25.53 17.91 -35.74
C ASP A 519 -26.55 18.98 -35.30
N THR A 520 -27.35 18.73 -34.27
CA THR A 520 -28.26 19.75 -33.71
C THR A 520 -27.48 20.94 -33.14
N PHE A 521 -26.35 20.72 -32.47
CA PHE A 521 -25.53 21.81 -31.92
C PHE A 521 -24.82 22.62 -33.01
N ARG A 522 -24.48 22.00 -34.14
CA ARG A 522 -23.89 22.70 -35.30
C ARG A 522 -24.91 23.60 -35.98
N ALA A 523 -26.18 23.19 -36.00
CA ALA A 523 -27.26 23.99 -36.57
C ALA A 523 -27.53 25.26 -35.74
N ASP A 524 -27.45 25.19 -34.42
CA ASP A 524 -27.68 26.34 -33.52
C ASP A 524 -26.60 27.43 -33.65
N GLU A 525 -25.32 27.07 -33.82
CA GLU A 525 -24.22 28.03 -34.08
C GLU A 525 -24.39 28.81 -35.39
N HIS A 526 -25.10 28.25 -36.37
CA HIS A 526 -25.36 28.88 -37.66
C HIS A 526 -26.59 29.80 -37.68
N VAL A 527 -27.39 29.84 -36.61
CA VAL A 527 -28.59 30.70 -36.50
C VAL A 527 -28.29 32.00 -35.73
N GLU A 528 -27.19 32.06 -34.98
CA GLU A 528 -26.76 33.25 -34.21
C GLU A 528 -25.70 34.14 -34.93
N LEU A 529 -25.29 33.80 -36.15
CA LEU A 529 -24.45 34.62 -37.05
C LEU A 529 -25.31 35.30 -38.13
#